data_AF-A0A4Q3T0Y2-F1
#
_entry.id   AF-A0A4Q3T0Y2-F1
#
_cell.length_a   1.000
_cell.length_b   1.000
_cell.length_c   1.000
_cell.angle_alpha   90.00
_cell.angle_beta   90.00
_cell.angle_gamma   90.00
#
_symmetry.space_group_name_H-M   'P 1'
#
loop_
_entity.id
_entity.type
_entity.pdbx_description
1 polymer ?
#
loop_
_entity_poly.entity_id
_entity_poly.type
_entity_poly.pdbx_seq_one_letter_code
_entity_poly.pdbx_strand_id
1 'polypeptide(L)'
;VMVSQNDAGELIIGDSHEYGPAHDPFIRSDINNLILEYLKTFARFEDERLIETWHGVYPKFTDGSTDIILNPADGVTIINGLGGAGMTLSFGLCEQVIGNK
;
A
#
# COMPACT_ATOMS: atom_id res chain seq x y z
N VAL A 1 -13.40 2.07 0.58
CA VAL A 1 -12.89 2.96 -0.48
C VAL A 1 -12.66 4.34 0.11
N MET A 2 -11.45 4.85 -0.04
CA MET A 2 -11.03 6.22 0.18
C MET A 2 -10.73 6.87 -1.16
N VAL A 3 -10.81 8.20 -1.20
CA VAL A 3 -10.38 9.03 -2.32
C VAL A 3 -9.53 10.17 -1.76
N SER A 4 -8.40 10.43 -2.40
CA SER A 4 -7.50 11.52 -2.05
C SER A 4 -7.11 12.28 -3.31
N GLN A 5 -6.96 13.59 -3.19
CA GLN A 5 -6.56 14.46 -4.28
C GLN A 5 -5.11 14.89 -4.10
N ASN A 6 -4.32 14.86 -5.19
CA ASN A 6 -2.97 15.41 -5.20
C ASN A 6 -2.97 16.92 -5.54
N ASP A 7 -1.80 17.53 -5.60
CA ASP A 7 -1.61 18.95 -5.94
C ASP A 7 -1.97 19.32 -7.38
N ALA A 8 -1.96 18.34 -8.30
CA ALA A 8 -2.38 18.50 -9.70
C ALA A 8 -3.91 18.37 -9.89
N GLY A 9 -4.66 18.04 -8.84
CA GLY A 9 -6.11 17.86 -8.88
C GLY A 9 -6.56 16.44 -9.28
N GLU A 10 -5.62 15.53 -9.52
CA GLU A 10 -5.90 14.12 -9.85
C GLU A 10 -6.35 13.35 -8.60
N LEU A 11 -7.15 12.31 -8.81
CA LEU A 11 -7.77 11.54 -7.75
C LEU A 11 -7.17 10.13 -7.68
N ILE A 12 -6.67 9.78 -6.50
CA ILE A 12 -6.27 8.41 -6.16
C ILE A 12 -7.41 7.77 -5.39
N ILE A 13 -7.90 6.64 -5.90
CA ILE A 13 -9.06 5.92 -5.37
C ILE A 13 -8.64 4.49 -5.07
N GLY A 14 -9.11 3.97 -3.95
CA GLY A 14 -8.88 2.59 -3.57
C GLY A 14 -9.26 2.34 -2.12
N ASP A 15 -8.82 1.27 -1.50
CA ASP A 15 -8.24 0.09 -2.11
C ASP A 15 -9.17 -1.11 -1.92
N SER A 16 -8.77 -2.21 -2.55
CA SER A 16 -9.25 -3.56 -2.25
C SER A 16 -8.11 -4.35 -1.62
N HIS A 17 -8.44 -5.34 -0.80
CA HIS A 17 -7.45 -6.24 -0.23
C HIS A 17 -7.71 -7.68 -0.66
N GLU A 18 -6.67 -8.35 -1.11
CA GLU A 18 -6.64 -9.79 -1.31
C GLU A 18 -5.49 -10.37 -0.48
N TYR A 19 -5.74 -11.49 0.18
CA TYR A 19 -4.75 -12.17 1.01
C TYR A 19 -4.42 -13.52 0.38
N GLY A 20 -3.13 -13.81 0.24
CA GLY A 20 -2.68 -15.07 -0.31
C GLY A 20 -1.17 -15.23 -0.21
N PRO A 21 -0.66 -16.44 -0.42
CA PRO A 21 0.78 -16.70 -0.47
C PRO A 21 1.44 -16.13 -1.73
N ALA A 22 0.65 -15.89 -2.78
CA ALA A 22 1.07 -15.27 -4.03
C ALA A 22 -0.13 -14.53 -4.63
N HIS A 23 0.16 -13.55 -5.49
CA HIS A 23 -0.84 -12.74 -6.18
C HIS A 23 -0.64 -12.84 -7.69
N ASP A 24 -1.74 -12.75 -8.44
CA ASP A 24 -1.70 -12.69 -9.90
C ASP A 24 -0.99 -11.40 -10.33
N PRO A 25 -0.05 -11.44 -11.30
CA PRO A 25 0.63 -10.23 -11.79
C PRO A 25 -0.31 -9.30 -12.58
N PHE A 26 -1.50 -9.76 -12.98
CA PHE A 26 -2.45 -8.99 -13.77
C PHE A 26 -3.53 -8.33 -12.91
N ILE A 27 -3.90 -7.12 -13.28
CA ILE A 27 -4.95 -6.35 -12.62
C ILE A 27 -6.32 -6.90 -13.02
N ARG A 28 -7.17 -7.12 -12.03
CA ARG A 28 -8.56 -7.55 -12.20
C ARG A 28 -9.49 -6.37 -12.45
N SER A 29 -9.98 -6.25 -13.68
CA SER A 29 -10.87 -5.17 -14.11
C SER A 29 -12.22 -5.17 -13.38
N ASP A 30 -12.71 -6.34 -12.97
CA ASP A 30 -13.97 -6.47 -12.23
C ASP A 30 -13.88 -5.88 -10.82
N ILE A 31 -12.73 -5.99 -10.16
CA ILE A 31 -12.47 -5.32 -8.87
C ILE A 31 -12.44 -3.79 -9.04
N ASN A 32 -11.79 -3.29 -10.10
CA ASN A 32 -11.78 -1.85 -10.38
C ASN A 32 -13.19 -1.30 -10.59
N ASN A 33 -14.05 -2.04 -11.29
CA ASN A 33 -15.45 -1.65 -11.48
C ASN A 33 -16.20 -1.56 -10.14
N LEU A 34 -16.01 -2.52 -9.23
CA LEU A 34 -16.62 -2.50 -7.90
C LEU A 34 -16.17 -1.27 -7.09
N ILE A 35 -14.89 -0.91 -7.14
CA ILE A 35 -14.36 0.28 -6.46
C ILE A 35 -15.03 1.55 -7.01
N LEU A 36 -15.13 1.69 -8.34
CA LEU A 36 -15.73 2.85 -8.99
C LEU A 36 -17.24 2.94 -8.75
N GLU A 37 -17.96 1.82 -8.79
CA GLU A 37 -19.39 1.75 -8.46
C GLU A 37 -19.64 2.15 -7.02
N TYR A 38 -18.82 1.67 -6.09
CA TYR A 38 -18.94 2.04 -4.68
C TYR A 38 -18.62 3.52 -4.46
N LEU A 39 -17.59 4.08 -5.10
CA LEU A 39 -17.28 5.51 -5.05
C LEU A 39 -18.49 6.36 -5.46
N LYS A 40 -19.20 5.93 -6.52
CA LYS A 40 -20.42 6.58 -7.01
C LYS A 40 -21.62 6.49 -6.05
N THR A 41 -21.52 5.79 -4.93
CA THR A 41 -22.58 5.85 -3.91
C THR A 41 -22.49 7.09 -3.02
N PHE A 42 -21.31 7.70 -2.91
CA PHE A 42 -21.08 8.79 -1.95
C PHE A 42 -20.30 10.00 -2.48
N ALA A 43 -19.67 9.91 -3.66
CA ALA A 43 -18.92 11.01 -4.26
C ALA A 43 -19.24 11.22 -5.75
N ARG A 44 -19.08 12.45 -6.23
CA ARG A 44 -19.24 12.87 -7.63
C ARG A 44 -18.11 13.83 -7.97
N PHE A 45 -17.56 13.71 -9.17
CA PHE A 45 -16.46 14.54 -9.65
C PHE A 45 -16.78 15.09 -11.04
N GLU A 46 -16.15 16.21 -11.41
CA GLU A 46 -16.36 16.84 -12.72
C GLU A 46 -15.80 15.99 -13.88
N ASP A 47 -14.64 15.38 -13.66
CA ASP A 47 -14.00 14.43 -14.58
C ASP A 47 -13.75 13.11 -13.84
N GLU A 48 -14.31 12.02 -14.35
CA GLU A 48 -14.17 10.66 -13.81
C GLU A 48 -13.35 9.75 -14.75
N ARG A 49 -12.61 10.33 -15.70
CA ARG A 49 -11.78 9.56 -16.64
C ARG A 49 -10.69 8.79 -15.90
N LEU A 50 -10.71 7.47 -16.05
CA LEU A 50 -9.63 6.60 -15.58
C LEU A 50 -8.37 6.85 -16.40
N ILE A 51 -7.29 7.28 -15.75
CA ILE A 51 -6.00 7.54 -16.40
C ILE A 51 -5.05 6.35 -16.28
N GLU A 52 -4.99 5.71 -15.12
CA GLU A 52 -4.06 4.62 -14.81
C GLU A 52 -4.66 3.66 -13.77
N THR A 53 -4.16 2.42 -13.74
CA THR A 53 -4.47 1.44 -12.69
C THR A 53 -3.17 0.75 -12.27
N TRP A 54 -3.03 0.48 -10.98
CA TRP A 54 -1.90 -0.25 -10.42
C TRP A 54 -2.37 -1.08 -9.22
N HIS A 55 -1.56 -2.05 -8.82
CA HIS A 55 -1.68 -2.71 -7.53
C HIS A 55 -0.33 -2.72 -6.81
N GLY A 56 -0.36 -2.96 -5.51
CA GLY A 56 0.83 -3.19 -4.70
C GLY A 56 0.69 -4.49 -3.92
N VAL A 57 1.81 -5.18 -3.70
CA VAL A 57 1.86 -6.38 -2.85
C VAL A 57 2.65 -6.04 -1.60
N TYR A 58 2.04 -6.29 -0.45
CA TYR A 58 2.63 -5.99 0.85
C TYR A 58 2.96 -7.29 1.59
N PRO A 59 4.22 -7.52 1.98
CA PRO A 59 4.53 -8.62 2.88
C PRO A 59 3.90 -8.34 4.26
N LYS A 60 3.14 -9.30 4.77
CA LYS A 60 2.47 -9.20 6.06
C LYS A 60 2.60 -10.50 6.85
N PHE A 61 3.01 -10.38 8.11
CA PHE A 61 3.07 -11.51 9.03
C PHE A 61 1.67 -11.91 9.51
N THR A 62 1.48 -13.21 9.72
CA THR A 62 0.25 -13.80 10.28
C THR A 62 0.35 -14.08 11.78
N ASP A 63 1.53 -13.90 12.38
CA ASP A 63 1.81 -14.14 13.80
C ASP A 63 1.64 -12.90 14.69
N GLY A 64 1.26 -11.77 14.09
CA GLY A 64 1.07 -10.49 14.79
C GLY A 64 2.30 -9.57 14.80
N SER A 65 3.45 -10.02 14.28
CA SER A 65 4.64 -9.17 14.12
C SER A 65 4.37 -8.03 13.13
N THR A 66 5.00 -6.88 13.36
CA THR A 66 4.77 -5.65 12.58
C THR A 66 5.83 -5.37 11.52
N ASP A 67 7.01 -5.96 11.65
CA ASP A 67 8.19 -5.71 10.83
C ASP A 67 9.19 -6.87 10.97
N ILE A 68 10.19 -6.87 10.10
CA ILE A 68 11.34 -7.76 10.16
C ILE A 68 12.63 -6.95 10.10
N ILE A 69 13.51 -7.17 11.08
CA ILE A 69 14.84 -6.58 11.15
C ILE A 69 15.88 -7.70 11.15
N LEU A 70 16.76 -7.73 10.14
CA LEU A 70 17.80 -8.74 10.01
C LEU A 70 19.18 -8.09 9.88
N ASN A 71 20.22 -8.78 10.35
CA ASN A 71 21.62 -8.43 10.12
C ASN A 71 22.34 -9.62 9.48
N PRO A 72 22.19 -9.84 8.16
CA PRO A 72 22.67 -11.06 7.50
C PRO A 72 24.20 -11.13 7.35
N ALA A 73 24.89 -10.00 7.44
CA ALA A 73 26.34 -9.87 7.37
C ALA A 73 26.80 -8.62 8.13
N ASP A 74 28.09 -8.53 8.42
CA ASP A 74 28.69 -7.36 9.08
C ASP A 74 28.43 -6.09 8.28
N GLY A 75 27.90 -5.06 8.96
CA GLY A 75 27.56 -3.77 8.34
C GLY A 75 26.28 -3.77 7.49
N VAL A 76 25.54 -4.88 7.41
CA VAL A 76 24.30 -4.97 6.62
C VAL A 76 23.08 -5.06 7.55
N THR A 77 22.09 -4.18 7.35
CA THR A 77 20.80 -4.23 8.04
C THR A 77 19.67 -4.24 7.03
N ILE A 78 18.75 -5.20 7.16
CA ILE A 78 17.50 -5.26 6.38
C ILE A 78 16.36 -4.87 7.31
N ILE A 79 15.53 -3.92 6.89
CA ILE A 79 14.29 -3.53 7.56
C ILE A 79 13.15 -3.67 6.54
N ASN A 80 12.16 -4.53 6.82
CA ASN A 80 11.06 -4.80 5.90
C ASN A 80 9.79 -5.26 6.68
N GLY A 81 8.77 -5.78 6.00
CA GLY A 81 7.64 -6.46 6.64
C GLY A 81 6.55 -5.55 7.23
N LEU A 82 6.61 -4.24 6.96
CA LEU A 82 5.68 -3.25 7.52
C LEU A 82 4.23 -3.34 6.99
N GLY A 83 3.92 -4.31 6.12
CA GLY A 83 2.64 -4.38 5.44
C GLY A 83 2.27 -3.06 4.74
N GLY A 84 1.01 -2.66 4.86
CA GLY A 84 0.52 -1.38 4.35
C GLY A 84 0.87 -0.15 5.22
N ALA A 85 1.64 -0.31 6.29
CA ALA A 85 1.96 0.77 7.23
C ALA A 85 3.35 1.41 6.99
N GLY A 86 4.07 0.97 5.95
CA GLY A 86 5.44 1.41 5.64
C GLY A 86 5.60 2.93 5.63
N MET A 87 4.83 3.63 4.80
CA MET A 87 4.94 5.10 4.67
C MET A 87 4.75 5.84 5.99
N THR A 88 3.91 5.33 6.89
CA THR A 88 3.62 5.95 8.19
C THR A 88 4.71 5.64 9.23
N LEU A 89 5.17 4.39 9.29
CA LEU A 89 6.02 3.90 10.39
C LEU A 89 7.53 3.97 10.10
N SER A 90 7.93 4.05 8.83
CA SER A 90 9.34 3.90 8.43
C SER A 90 10.30 4.86 9.11
N PHE A 91 9.93 6.14 9.28
CA PHE A 91 10.84 7.12 9.89
C PHE A 91 11.14 6.80 11.35
N GLY A 92 10.11 6.54 12.15
CA GLY A 92 10.28 6.17 13.57
C GLY A 92 10.98 4.84 13.74
N LEU A 93 10.66 3.85 12.90
CA LEU A 93 11.34 2.55 12.93
C LEU A 93 12.83 2.68 12.58
N CYS A 94 13.18 3.42 11.53
CA CYS A 94 14.57 3.64 11.16
C CYS A 94 15.35 4.37 12.26
N GLU A 95 14.77 5.39 12.89
CA GLU A 95 15.40 6.07 14.03
C GLU A 95 15.72 5.07 15.16
N GLN A 96 14.78 4.18 15.51
CA GLN A 96 14.97 3.15 16.54
C GLN A 96 16.05 2.13 16.19
N VAL A 97 16.14 1.72 14.92
CA VAL A 97 16.99 0.60 14.50
C VAL A 97 18.40 1.03 14.10
N ILE A 98 18.53 2.18 13.45
CA ILE A 98 19.81 2.66 12.87
C ILE A 98 20.22 4.07 13.31
N GLY A 99 19.39 4.80 14.07
CA GLY A 99 19.70 6.19 14.44
C GLY A 99 20.95 6.39 15.30
N ASN A 100 21.43 5.34 15.97
CA ASN A 100 22.62 5.35 16.84
C ASN A 100 23.73 4.40 16.39
N LYS A 101 23.65 3.86 15.16
CA LYS A 101 24.74 3.09 14.56
C LYS A 101 25.76 4.03 13.93
#